data_AF-A0A7C3FAT3-F1
#
_entry.id   AF-A0A7C3FAT3-F1
#
_cell.length_a   1.000
_cell.length_b   1.000
_cell.length_c   1.000
_cell.angle_alpha   90.00
_cell.angle_beta   90.00
_cell.angle_gamma   90.00
#
_symmetry.space_group_name_H-M   'P 1'
#
loop_
_entity.id
_entity.type
_entity.pdbx_description
1 polymer ?
#
loop_
_entity_poly.entity_id
_entity_poly.type
_entity_poly.pdbx_seq_one_letter_code
_entity_poly.pdbx_strand_id
1 'polypeptide(L)'
;MIQPDDSLLVPLLFYRPHCATVPVMRLSLVTSGDGAPHQSIRRPLEVLNQTCPPANVSILARLLPRYQNLNCYTASFLFPPRGVNQFMDEFPEGLSHLAAVLLAFYALGADATLGGNGFRSSLVGWTASTYPGKDGTLKPVAHLREKLAAVFEENGELARLGCPPVARVLLSAEDKPAVAELLGVPATELGDAVELGERHVSSNGHAARAPDGGAPAALSLHFARDFAAALRLVFGTESARRYRQKLAIHRLLHSKALWAAVALLAVLPAAVWFASQWKGPLHRVEIVAETGIQAVDSANRTLWRREFGSKVSIVQTATDSRGQVRVIAGMQDTGPAAGDLVVFDRSGTELWRYQTGGPCPYESNAHVNMSISGLLVTDILPEPGNELILTACSQWAPGRALILSEDGKLLRAMWHPGGLGGAVRIGQTDRLVFWGCNNALRKTKLNDGSNELHYALFCVRAGDVAGQCPPYTAPGLPRTQALWYRVVMPQGRGYERVTTQVNLAPKGTQVEAWVMRGWAFYLDADGNIIRREPGDQPQLPAPELVDVLKALEDR
;
A
#
# COMPACT_ATOMS: atom_id res chain seq x y z
N MET A 1 3.71 6.89 -39.14
CA MET A 1 3.18 7.55 -40.35
C MET A 1 3.63 9.00 -40.29
N ILE A 2 4.56 9.40 -41.15
CA ILE A 2 4.98 10.80 -41.29
C ILE A 2 4.06 11.40 -42.35
N GLN A 3 3.31 12.47 -42.02
CA GLN A 3 2.53 13.16 -43.02
C GLN A 3 3.49 13.87 -44.00
N PRO A 4 3.21 13.87 -45.31
CA PRO A 4 4.09 14.46 -46.33
C PRO A 4 4.40 15.96 -46.12
N ASP A 5 3.72 16.62 -45.19
CA ASP A 5 3.91 18.03 -44.85
C ASP A 5 4.96 18.30 -43.75
N ASP A 6 5.67 17.31 -43.20
CA ASP A 6 6.63 17.55 -42.11
C ASP A 6 8.02 18.07 -42.53
N SER A 7 8.14 18.54 -43.77
CA SER A 7 9.38 19.06 -44.31
C SER A 7 9.40 20.60 -44.41
N LEU A 8 10.57 21.19 -44.24
CA LEU A 8 10.81 22.63 -44.36
C LEU A 8 11.91 22.87 -45.39
N LEU A 9 11.63 23.72 -46.38
CA LEU A 9 12.62 24.17 -47.35
C LEU A 9 13.38 25.35 -46.77
N VAL A 10 14.71 25.27 -46.79
CA VAL A 10 15.60 26.28 -46.23
C VAL A 10 16.65 26.63 -47.27
N PRO A 11 16.66 27.87 -47.79
CA PRO A 11 17.74 28.36 -48.62
C PRO A 11 18.98 28.60 -47.76
N LEU A 12 20.13 28.12 -48.20
CA LEU A 12 21.39 28.18 -47.47
C LEU A 12 22.43 28.96 -48.27
N LEU A 13 23.21 29.82 -47.61
CA LEU A 13 24.27 30.58 -48.27
C LEU A 13 25.62 29.88 -48.20
N PHE A 14 26.15 29.55 -49.37
CA PHE A 14 27.44 28.91 -49.55
C PHE A 14 28.40 29.80 -50.33
N TYR A 15 29.69 29.71 -50.01
CA TYR A 15 30.77 30.34 -50.76
C TYR A 15 31.93 29.37 -50.90
N ARG A 16 32.36 29.13 -52.13
CA ARG A 16 33.62 28.49 -52.47
C ARG A 16 34.53 29.55 -53.11
N PRO A 17 35.86 29.45 -53.03
CA PRO A 17 36.74 30.28 -53.85
C PRO A 17 36.22 30.37 -55.29
N HIS A 18 35.86 31.58 -55.70
CA HIS A 18 35.32 31.93 -57.03
C HIS A 18 33.87 31.46 -57.35
N CYS A 19 33.08 30.99 -56.39
CA CYS A 19 31.68 30.61 -56.61
C CYS A 19 30.84 30.71 -55.32
N ALA A 20 29.93 31.69 -55.26
CA ALA A 20 28.90 31.78 -54.22
C ALA A 20 27.57 31.20 -54.75
N THR A 21 26.81 30.49 -53.91
CA THR A 21 25.54 29.85 -54.32
C THR A 21 24.54 29.73 -53.17
N VAL A 22 23.25 29.58 -53.51
CA VAL A 22 22.07 29.53 -52.63
C VAL A 22 21.27 28.22 -52.81
N PRO A 23 21.85 27.06 -52.47
CA PRO A 23 21.13 25.79 -52.54
C PRO A 23 19.95 25.74 -51.56
N VAL A 24 18.88 25.06 -51.98
CA VAL A 24 17.70 24.78 -51.15
C VAL A 24 17.80 23.40 -50.54
N MET A 25 17.70 23.37 -49.21
CA MET A 25 17.71 22.14 -48.44
C MET A 25 16.32 21.83 -47.91
N ARG A 26 15.83 20.61 -48.14
CA ARG A 26 14.63 20.07 -47.50
C ARG A 26 15.03 19.39 -46.19
N LEU A 27 14.48 19.86 -45.08
CA LEU A 27 14.66 19.30 -43.74
C LEU A 27 13.38 18.63 -43.25
N SER A 28 13.46 17.38 -42.79
CA SER A 28 12.33 16.69 -42.16
C SER A 28 12.76 16.02 -40.86
N LEU A 29 11.87 16.00 -39.87
CA LEU A 29 12.05 15.21 -38.64
C LEU A 29 11.48 13.81 -38.87
N VAL A 30 12.28 12.77 -38.63
CA VAL A 30 11.89 11.37 -38.81
C VAL A 30 11.96 10.67 -37.45
N THR A 31 10.91 9.93 -37.10
CA THR A 31 10.80 9.24 -35.80
C THR A 31 11.12 7.75 -35.85
N SER A 32 11.39 7.18 -37.04
CA SER A 32 11.67 5.75 -37.27
C SER A 32 13.04 5.51 -37.93
N GLY A 33 13.78 4.51 -37.44
CA GLY A 33 15.24 4.41 -37.38
C GLY A 33 16.10 4.27 -38.65
N ASP A 34 15.60 4.57 -39.85
CA ASP A 34 16.38 4.36 -41.10
C ASP A 34 16.85 5.66 -41.77
N GLY A 35 16.69 6.82 -41.12
CA GLY A 35 17.19 8.08 -41.65
C GLY A 35 18.69 8.26 -41.41
N ALA A 36 19.52 8.20 -42.46
CA ALA A 36 20.91 8.63 -42.37
C ALA A 36 20.98 10.17 -42.41
N PRO A 37 21.49 10.85 -41.38
CA PRO A 37 21.67 12.31 -41.43
C PRO A 37 22.66 12.67 -42.53
N HIS A 38 22.33 13.68 -43.34
CA HIS A 38 23.25 14.17 -44.37
C HIS A 38 24.52 14.72 -43.72
N GLN A 39 25.70 14.31 -44.19
CA GLN A 39 26.98 14.65 -43.56
C GLN A 39 27.21 16.17 -43.48
N SER A 40 26.65 16.93 -44.42
CA SER A 40 26.71 18.40 -44.46
C SER A 40 25.98 19.11 -43.30
N ILE A 41 25.12 18.43 -42.57
CA ILE A 41 24.52 19.00 -41.34
C ILE A 41 25.14 18.33 -40.12
N ARG A 42 25.35 17.02 -40.21
CA ARG A 42 25.86 16.21 -39.11
C ARG A 42 27.18 16.75 -38.58
N ARG A 43 28.17 16.95 -39.46
CA ARG A 43 29.51 17.40 -39.05
C ARG A 43 29.48 18.78 -38.37
N PRO A 44 28.85 19.84 -38.95
CA PRO A 44 28.71 21.12 -38.26
C PRO A 44 27.98 21.04 -36.91
N LEU A 45 26.93 20.21 -36.81
CA LEU A 45 26.22 20.02 -35.54
C LEU A 45 27.07 19.28 -34.50
N GLU A 46 27.88 18.30 -34.91
CA GLU A 46 28.84 17.62 -34.04
C GLU A 46 29.90 18.60 -33.54
N VAL A 47 30.44 19.46 -34.42
CA VAL A 47 31.37 20.53 -34.06
C VAL A 47 30.71 21.52 -33.08
N LEU A 48 29.47 21.94 -33.31
CA LEU A 48 28.72 22.78 -32.36
C LEU A 48 28.51 22.09 -31.00
N ASN A 49 28.18 20.80 -30.99
CA ASN A 49 28.00 20.04 -29.75
C ASN A 49 29.31 19.92 -28.97
N GLN A 50 30.45 19.77 -29.65
CA GLN A 50 31.77 19.73 -29.02
C GLN A 50 32.19 21.12 -28.50
N THR A 51 31.78 22.19 -29.20
CA THR A 51 32.23 23.55 -28.90
C THR A 51 31.37 24.27 -27.87
N CYS A 52 30.12 23.88 -27.63
CA CYS A 52 29.20 24.51 -26.67
C CYS A 52 28.99 23.68 -25.36
N PRO A 53 29.91 23.73 -24.37
CA PRO A 53 29.68 23.20 -23.02
C PRO A 53 28.72 24.12 -22.22
N PRO A 54 28.03 23.65 -21.15
CA PRO A 54 28.14 22.35 -20.49
C PRO A 54 26.88 21.49 -20.71
N ALA A 55 26.96 20.24 -20.26
CA ALA A 55 25.90 19.22 -20.19
C ALA A 55 25.83 18.29 -21.41
N ASN A 56 25.80 17.00 -21.09
CA ASN A 56 25.71 15.80 -21.93
C ASN A 56 24.45 15.73 -22.83
N VAL A 57 24.03 16.86 -23.41
CA VAL A 57 22.77 17.02 -24.13
C VAL A 57 23.04 17.79 -25.42
N SER A 58 22.81 17.14 -26.57
CA SER A 58 23.02 17.75 -27.88
C SER A 58 22.19 19.02 -28.07
N ILE A 59 22.68 19.97 -28.89
CA ILE A 59 21.95 21.19 -29.25
C ILE A 59 20.58 20.87 -29.84
N LEU A 60 20.48 19.78 -30.61
CA LEU A 60 19.21 19.29 -31.14
C LEU A 60 18.25 18.86 -30.04
N ALA A 61 18.70 18.16 -29.00
CA ALA A 61 17.84 17.78 -27.88
C ALA A 61 17.30 19.01 -27.10
N ARG A 62 18.02 20.14 -27.13
CA ARG A 62 17.53 21.42 -26.58
C ARG A 62 16.47 22.08 -27.46
N LEU A 63 16.66 22.06 -28.78
CA LEU A 63 15.74 22.65 -29.76
C LEU A 63 14.49 21.78 -29.99
N LEU A 64 14.63 20.46 -29.86
CA LEU A 64 13.63 19.42 -30.13
C LEU A 64 13.35 18.56 -28.88
N PRO A 65 12.87 19.14 -27.78
CA PRO A 65 12.75 18.48 -26.48
C PRO A 65 11.70 17.36 -26.43
N ARG A 66 10.76 17.30 -27.38
CA ARG A 66 9.83 16.17 -27.57
C ARG A 66 10.49 14.97 -28.26
N TYR A 67 11.65 15.18 -28.85
CA TYR A 67 12.37 14.19 -29.62
C TYR A 67 13.72 13.91 -28.95
N GLN A 68 13.72 13.61 -27.65
CA GLN A 68 14.95 13.25 -26.92
C GLN A 68 15.61 11.97 -27.46
N ASN A 69 14.81 11.15 -28.14
CA ASN A 69 15.24 9.94 -28.86
C ASN A 69 15.24 10.16 -30.38
N LEU A 70 15.44 11.40 -30.88
CA LEU A 70 15.56 11.64 -32.32
C LEU A 70 16.82 10.97 -32.84
N ASN A 71 16.69 9.72 -33.28
CA ASN A 71 17.81 8.95 -33.83
C ASN A 71 18.16 9.40 -35.26
N CYS A 72 17.24 10.10 -35.94
CA CYS A 72 17.45 10.54 -37.31
C CYS A 72 16.69 11.83 -37.66
N TYR A 73 17.31 12.67 -38.48
CA TYR A 73 16.66 13.70 -39.29
C TYR A 73 17.09 13.47 -40.72
N THR A 74 16.23 13.78 -41.68
CA THR A 74 16.58 13.70 -43.10
C THR A 74 16.82 15.09 -43.64
N ALA A 75 17.94 15.25 -44.34
CA ALA A 75 18.27 16.45 -45.05
C ALA A 75 18.64 16.08 -46.48
N SER A 76 18.00 16.71 -47.45
CA SER A 76 18.29 16.49 -48.86
C SER A 76 18.29 17.82 -49.59
N PHE A 77 19.34 18.08 -50.36
CA PHE A 77 19.34 19.19 -51.30
C PHE A 77 18.37 18.89 -52.44
N LEU A 78 17.52 19.85 -52.79
CA LEU A 78 16.67 19.72 -53.98
C LEU A 78 17.52 19.75 -55.26
N PHE A 79 18.61 20.51 -55.22
CA PHE A 79 19.60 20.64 -56.29
C PHE A 79 20.97 20.67 -55.62
N PRO A 80 21.72 19.56 -55.55
CA PRO A 80 23.02 19.55 -54.89
C PRO A 80 24.04 20.29 -55.77
N PRO A 81 24.66 21.41 -55.32
CA PRO A 81 25.79 21.97 -56.02
C PRO A 81 26.90 20.94 -56.22
N ARG A 82 27.62 21.02 -57.34
CA ARG A 82 28.81 20.19 -57.55
C ARG A 82 29.80 20.42 -56.42
N GLY A 83 30.06 19.39 -55.61
CA GLY A 83 31.07 19.44 -54.55
C GLY A 83 30.59 19.90 -53.17
N VAL A 84 29.28 19.97 -52.89
CA VAL A 84 28.76 20.30 -51.54
C VAL A 84 29.45 19.53 -50.42
N ASN A 85 29.72 18.24 -50.63
CA ASN A 85 30.36 17.41 -49.61
C ASN A 85 31.81 17.81 -49.30
N GLN A 86 32.55 18.36 -50.28
CA GLN A 86 33.93 18.81 -50.09
C GLN A 86 33.99 20.12 -49.29
N PHE A 87 33.02 21.01 -49.50
CA PHE A 87 32.95 22.31 -48.84
C PHE A 87 32.80 22.22 -47.31
N MET A 88 32.13 21.17 -46.84
CA MET A 88 31.80 21.01 -45.42
C MET A 88 33.01 20.71 -44.52
N ASP A 89 34.13 20.35 -45.12
CA ASP A 89 35.40 20.08 -44.43
C ASP A 89 36.31 21.30 -44.36
N GLU A 90 35.99 22.36 -45.09
CA GLU A 90 36.73 23.62 -45.11
C GLU A 90 36.16 24.56 -44.03
N PHE A 91 36.84 24.63 -42.90
CA PHE A 91 36.53 25.53 -41.79
C PHE A 91 37.26 26.87 -41.98
N PRO A 92 36.61 28.04 -41.79
CA PRO A 92 35.28 28.27 -41.20
C PRO A 92 34.12 28.41 -42.21
N GLU A 93 34.36 28.36 -43.52
CA GLU A 93 33.31 28.62 -44.51
C GLU A 93 32.14 27.62 -44.41
N GLY A 94 32.42 26.37 -44.04
CA GLY A 94 31.44 25.32 -43.81
C GLY A 94 30.38 25.61 -42.72
N LEU A 95 30.53 26.68 -41.93
CA LEU A 95 29.56 27.04 -40.88
C LEU A 95 28.52 28.10 -41.30
N SER A 96 28.67 28.77 -42.45
CA SER A 96 27.86 29.95 -42.81
C SER A 96 26.35 29.74 -42.77
N HIS A 97 25.89 28.52 -43.04
CA HIS A 97 24.49 28.16 -43.16
C HIS A 97 23.89 27.59 -41.86
N LEU A 98 24.72 27.38 -40.82
CA LEU A 98 24.34 26.62 -39.64
C LEU A 98 23.25 27.30 -38.82
N ALA A 99 23.26 28.64 -38.74
CA ALA A 99 22.18 29.38 -38.09
C ALA A 99 20.82 29.13 -38.77
N ALA A 100 20.77 29.12 -40.11
CA ALA A 100 19.53 28.84 -40.85
C ALA A 100 19.02 27.42 -40.57
N VAL A 101 19.92 26.44 -40.51
CA VAL A 101 19.58 25.05 -40.17
C VAL A 101 19.03 24.93 -38.75
N LEU A 102 19.65 25.59 -37.76
CA LEU A 102 19.18 25.57 -36.37
C LEU A 102 17.83 26.28 -36.21
N LEU A 103 17.60 27.38 -36.91
CA LEU A 103 16.31 28.07 -36.96
C LEU A 103 15.23 27.15 -37.55
N ALA A 104 15.56 26.39 -38.60
CA ALA A 104 14.66 25.43 -39.19
C ALA A 104 14.30 24.28 -38.24
N PHE A 105 15.29 23.70 -37.55
CA PHE A 105 15.01 22.71 -36.51
C PHE A 105 14.14 23.27 -35.38
N TYR A 106 14.42 24.49 -34.94
CA TYR A 106 13.59 25.16 -33.94
C TYR A 106 12.14 25.34 -34.43
N ALA A 107 11.95 25.76 -35.68
CA ALA A 107 10.62 25.91 -36.27
C ALA A 107 9.85 24.59 -36.32
N LEU A 108 10.50 23.52 -36.80
CA LEU A 108 9.92 22.17 -36.84
C LEU A 108 9.53 21.67 -35.43
N GLY A 109 10.39 21.87 -34.44
CA GLY A 109 10.10 21.48 -33.04
C GLY A 109 9.00 22.30 -32.37
N ALA A 110 8.98 23.60 -32.64
CA ALA A 110 7.98 24.52 -32.10
C ALA A 110 6.59 24.23 -32.66
N ASP A 111 6.47 24.06 -33.97
CA ASP A 111 5.22 23.73 -34.65
C ASP A 111 4.68 22.36 -34.22
N ALA A 112 5.54 21.35 -34.10
CA ALA A 112 5.15 20.04 -33.56
C ALA A 112 4.70 20.08 -32.08
N THR A 113 5.22 21.03 -31.31
CA THR A 113 4.83 21.21 -29.89
C THR A 113 3.55 22.02 -29.73
N LEU A 114 3.34 23.02 -30.59
CA LEU A 114 2.23 23.95 -30.50
C LEU A 114 0.99 23.49 -31.27
N GLY A 115 1.15 22.64 -32.29
CA GLY A 115 0.06 22.14 -33.13
C GLY A 115 -0.34 23.14 -34.21
N GLY A 116 0.59 23.57 -35.06
CA GLY A 116 0.35 24.52 -36.16
C GLY A 116 1.56 24.65 -37.10
N ASN A 117 1.52 25.60 -38.04
CA ASN A 117 2.58 25.88 -39.03
C ASN A 117 3.15 27.32 -38.93
N GLY A 118 2.92 27.99 -37.80
CA GLY A 118 3.22 29.41 -37.62
C GLY A 118 4.72 29.71 -37.63
N PHE A 119 5.54 28.81 -37.08
CA PHE A 119 7.00 28.99 -37.09
C PHE A 119 7.60 28.72 -38.45
N ARG A 120 7.17 27.65 -39.14
CA ARG A 120 7.57 27.37 -40.53
C ARG A 120 7.25 28.56 -41.45
N SER A 121 6.03 29.10 -41.34
CA SER A 121 5.59 30.26 -42.14
C SER A 121 6.44 31.51 -41.88
N SER A 122 6.91 31.68 -40.63
CA SER A 122 7.74 32.82 -40.24
C SER A 122 9.19 32.74 -40.77
N LEU A 123 9.68 31.54 -41.08
CA LEU A 123 11.01 31.30 -41.67
C LEU A 123 11.03 31.46 -43.20
N VAL A 124 9.86 31.51 -43.86
CA VAL A 124 9.77 31.67 -45.32
C VAL A 124 10.51 32.94 -45.76
N GLY A 125 11.39 32.79 -46.75
CA GLY A 125 12.19 33.89 -47.31
C GLY A 125 13.39 34.32 -46.46
N TRP A 126 13.69 33.62 -45.35
CA TRP A 126 14.90 33.84 -44.57
C TRP A 126 16.04 32.92 -45.00
N THR A 127 17.25 33.46 -44.98
CA THR A 127 18.50 32.68 -44.92
C THR A 127 19.44 33.28 -43.86
N ALA A 128 20.61 32.67 -43.66
CA ALA A 128 21.62 33.17 -42.74
C ALA A 128 23.01 33.07 -43.34
N SER A 129 23.86 34.05 -43.02
CA SER A 129 25.30 34.03 -43.25
C SER A 129 26.01 34.28 -41.93
N THR A 130 25.82 33.38 -40.98
CA THR A 130 26.37 33.44 -39.62
C THR A 130 26.19 32.09 -38.90
N TYR A 131 26.90 31.87 -37.80
CA TYR A 131 26.76 30.69 -36.95
C TYR A 131 26.85 31.06 -35.46
N PRO A 132 26.22 30.27 -34.56
CA PRO A 132 26.36 30.52 -33.12
C PRO A 132 27.72 30.03 -32.59
N GLY A 133 28.44 30.91 -31.90
CA GLY A 133 29.64 30.58 -31.14
C GLY A 133 29.34 29.92 -29.79
N LYS A 134 30.41 29.60 -29.04
CA LYS A 134 30.34 28.88 -27.75
C LYS A 134 29.48 29.57 -26.69
N ASP A 135 29.53 30.90 -26.69
CA ASP A 135 28.79 31.77 -25.78
C ASP A 135 27.36 32.07 -26.27
N GLY A 136 26.95 31.49 -27.41
CA GLY A 136 25.67 31.74 -28.06
C GLY A 136 25.64 33.03 -28.89
N THR A 137 26.73 33.80 -28.93
CA THR A 137 26.84 34.97 -29.82
C THR A 137 26.94 34.52 -31.26
N LEU A 138 26.37 35.29 -32.20
CA LEU A 138 26.47 34.97 -33.61
C LEU A 138 27.80 35.48 -34.16
N LYS A 139 28.50 34.65 -34.93
CA LYS A 139 29.81 34.97 -35.51
C LYS A 139 29.71 35.23 -37.01
N PRO A 140 30.43 36.25 -37.51
CA PRO A 140 30.44 36.58 -38.93
C PRO A 140 31.14 35.45 -39.71
N VAL A 141 30.92 35.43 -41.01
CA VAL A 141 31.61 34.51 -41.93
C VAL A 141 32.19 35.27 -43.10
N ALA A 142 33.32 34.80 -43.62
CA ALA A 142 34.01 35.43 -44.73
C ALA A 142 33.15 35.51 -46.01
N HIS A 143 33.57 36.36 -46.95
CA HIS A 143 32.98 36.51 -48.29
C HIS A 143 31.52 36.94 -48.29
N LEU A 144 31.16 37.83 -47.37
CA LEU A 144 29.79 38.35 -47.24
C LEU A 144 29.31 38.99 -48.53
N ARG A 145 30.16 39.76 -49.22
CA ARG A 145 29.81 40.44 -50.47
C ARG A 145 29.40 39.46 -51.56
N GLU A 146 30.20 38.42 -51.78
CA GLU A 146 29.96 37.42 -52.79
C GLU A 146 28.71 36.59 -52.46
N LYS A 147 28.49 36.27 -51.18
CA LYS A 147 27.26 35.59 -50.72
C LYS A 147 26.02 36.43 -50.97
N LEU A 148 26.07 37.73 -50.70
CA LEU A 148 24.95 38.64 -50.95
C LEU A 148 24.68 38.79 -52.46
N ALA A 149 25.71 38.79 -53.30
CA ALA A 149 25.55 38.82 -54.75
C ALA A 149 24.81 37.57 -55.25
N ALA A 150 25.21 36.39 -54.77
CA ALA A 150 24.57 35.13 -55.12
C ALA A 150 23.08 35.09 -54.74
N VAL A 151 22.67 35.75 -53.64
CA VAL A 151 21.23 35.86 -53.30
C VAL A 151 20.45 36.55 -54.42
N PHE A 152 20.97 37.65 -54.96
CA PHE A 152 20.30 38.37 -56.05
C PHE A 152 20.26 37.54 -57.34
N GLU A 153 21.40 36.93 -57.70
CA GLU A 153 21.55 36.14 -58.92
C GLU A 153 20.66 34.89 -58.91
N GLU A 154 20.60 34.18 -57.78
CA GLU A 154 19.91 32.88 -57.69
C GLU A 154 18.43 32.98 -57.28
N ASN A 155 17.95 34.12 -56.76
CA ASN A 155 16.54 34.28 -56.40
C ASN A 155 15.58 33.99 -57.56
N GLY A 156 15.98 34.26 -58.81
CA GLY A 156 15.19 33.91 -59.99
C GLY A 156 15.12 32.40 -60.24
N GLU A 157 16.19 31.66 -59.96
CA GLU A 157 16.17 30.20 -60.02
C GLU A 157 15.30 29.63 -58.89
N LEU A 158 15.39 30.17 -57.67
CA LEU A 158 14.52 29.77 -56.56
C LEU A 158 13.04 29.90 -56.94
N ALA A 159 12.66 31.03 -57.55
CA ALA A 159 11.29 31.26 -58.02
C ALA A 159 10.86 30.25 -59.10
N ARG A 160 11.72 29.94 -60.07
CA ARG A 160 11.45 28.90 -61.11
C ARG A 160 11.25 27.52 -60.50
N LEU A 161 11.90 27.24 -59.39
CA LEU A 161 11.81 25.99 -58.63
C LEU A 161 10.60 25.95 -57.68
N GLY A 162 9.74 26.97 -57.69
CA GLY A 162 8.61 27.09 -56.76
C GLY A 162 9.03 27.32 -55.31
N CYS A 163 10.29 27.68 -55.07
CA CYS A 163 10.79 28.03 -53.76
C CYS A 163 10.53 29.53 -53.49
N PRO A 164 10.14 29.91 -52.27
CA PRO A 164 10.04 31.31 -51.89
C PRO A 164 11.39 32.02 -52.08
N PRO A 165 11.45 33.21 -52.70
CA PRO A 165 12.69 33.95 -52.86
C PRO A 165 13.23 34.34 -51.48
N VAL A 166 14.56 34.41 -51.36
CA VAL A 166 15.23 34.96 -50.20
C VAL A 166 15.03 36.47 -50.21
N ALA A 167 14.30 36.97 -49.20
CA ALA A 167 14.06 38.39 -49.00
C ALA A 167 14.78 38.93 -47.77
N ARG A 168 15.19 38.04 -46.84
CA ARG A 168 15.77 38.41 -45.54
C ARG A 168 17.01 37.59 -45.27
N VAL A 169 18.09 38.27 -44.88
CA VAL A 169 19.37 37.64 -44.55
C VAL A 169 19.71 37.95 -43.10
N LEU A 170 19.86 36.90 -42.29
CA LEU A 170 20.34 37.02 -40.92
C LEU A 170 21.88 37.07 -40.89
N LEU A 171 22.41 38.12 -40.28
CA LEU A 171 23.84 38.38 -40.12
C LEU A 171 24.21 38.53 -38.64
N SER A 172 25.49 38.36 -38.32
CA SER A 172 26.01 38.72 -37.00
C SER A 172 25.99 40.24 -36.83
N ALA A 173 25.79 40.72 -35.61
CA ALA A 173 26.03 42.13 -35.30
C ALA A 173 27.47 42.59 -35.62
N GLU A 174 28.43 41.65 -35.65
CA GLU A 174 29.82 41.90 -36.05
C GLU A 174 29.98 42.13 -37.57
N ASP A 175 28.97 41.80 -38.41
CA ASP A 175 28.99 42.06 -39.86
C ASP A 175 28.64 43.52 -40.22
N LYS A 176 28.18 44.34 -39.24
CA LYS A 176 27.79 45.73 -39.48
C LYS A 176 28.87 46.55 -40.20
N PRO A 177 30.18 46.51 -39.84
CA PRO A 177 31.21 47.26 -40.54
C PRO A 177 31.33 46.90 -42.03
N ALA A 178 31.29 45.61 -42.36
CA ALA A 178 31.35 45.14 -43.75
C ALA A 178 30.12 45.58 -44.56
N VAL A 179 28.93 45.54 -43.95
CA VAL A 179 27.70 46.03 -44.60
C VAL A 179 27.72 47.56 -44.76
N ALA A 180 28.24 48.28 -43.78
CA ALA A 180 28.39 49.74 -43.84
C ALA A 180 29.31 50.15 -45.00
N GLU A 181 30.42 49.44 -45.18
CA GLU A 181 31.33 49.63 -46.31
C GLU A 181 30.62 49.41 -47.66
N LEU A 182 29.81 48.34 -47.79
CA LEU A 182 29.03 48.08 -49.00
C LEU A 182 28.00 49.17 -49.32
N LEU A 183 27.43 49.80 -48.29
CA LEU A 183 26.42 50.84 -48.41
C LEU A 183 27.00 52.26 -48.50
N GLY A 184 28.30 52.43 -48.20
CA GLY A 184 28.93 53.74 -48.12
C GLY A 184 28.43 54.60 -46.95
N VAL A 185 28.04 53.98 -45.83
CA VAL A 185 27.55 54.66 -44.62
C VAL A 185 28.35 54.26 -43.37
N PRO A 186 28.43 55.07 -42.31
CA PRO A 186 29.07 54.68 -41.05
C PRO A 186 28.38 53.48 -40.38
N ALA A 187 29.15 52.54 -39.83
CA ALA A 187 28.61 51.35 -39.15
C ALA A 187 27.72 51.66 -37.94
N THR A 188 27.92 52.81 -37.29
CA THR A 188 27.11 53.30 -36.17
C THR A 188 25.71 53.74 -36.59
N GLU A 189 25.49 54.03 -37.86
CA GLU A 189 24.19 54.42 -38.41
C GLU A 189 23.34 53.19 -38.81
N LEU A 190 23.94 51.99 -38.86
CA LEU A 190 23.21 50.77 -39.12
C LEU A 190 22.40 50.35 -37.88
N GLY A 191 21.08 50.40 -38.00
CA GLY A 191 20.13 49.86 -37.04
C GLY A 191 20.19 48.32 -36.93
N ASP A 192 19.12 47.72 -36.42
CA ASP A 192 19.00 46.25 -36.34
C ASP A 192 18.59 45.62 -37.68
N ALA A 193 18.15 46.45 -38.63
CA ALA A 193 17.86 46.05 -40.00
C ALA A 193 18.26 47.16 -41.00
N VAL A 194 18.65 46.77 -42.21
CA VAL A 194 18.92 47.69 -43.32
C VAL A 194 18.51 47.06 -44.65
N GLU A 195 18.08 47.87 -45.61
CA GLU A 195 17.81 47.40 -46.97
C GLU A 195 19.05 47.53 -47.85
N LEU A 196 19.40 46.44 -48.53
CA LEU A 196 20.46 46.38 -49.51
C LEU A 196 19.83 46.21 -50.89
N GLY A 197 19.92 47.22 -51.75
CA GLY A 197 19.54 47.10 -53.16
C GLY A 197 20.61 46.40 -54.01
N GLU A 198 20.23 45.86 -55.17
CA GLU A 198 21.11 45.14 -56.10
C GLU A 198 22.40 45.90 -56.46
N ARG A 199 22.30 47.22 -56.65
CA ARG A 199 23.41 48.10 -57.08
C ARG A 199 24.59 48.16 -56.10
N HIS A 200 24.37 47.77 -54.85
CA HIS A 200 25.39 47.83 -53.79
C HIS A 200 26.30 46.59 -53.80
N VAL A 201 25.95 45.55 -54.57
CA VAL A 201 26.72 44.31 -54.62
C VAL A 201 27.14 44.03 -56.06
N SER A 202 28.44 43.83 -56.27
CA SER A 202 28.98 43.40 -57.56
C SER A 202 29.67 42.05 -57.41
N SER A 203 29.38 41.12 -58.33
CA SER A 203 30.15 39.89 -58.48
C SER A 203 31.06 40.05 -59.70
N ASN A 204 32.35 39.73 -59.55
CA ASN A 204 33.34 39.78 -60.66
C ASN A 204 33.44 41.12 -61.40
N GLY A 205 33.18 42.25 -60.73
CA GLY A 205 33.25 43.58 -61.33
C GLY A 205 32.02 43.98 -62.16
N HIS A 206 30.93 43.20 -62.12
CA HIS A 206 29.64 43.56 -62.71
C HIS A 206 28.60 43.70 -61.60
N ALA A 207 27.74 44.71 -61.68
CA ALA A 207 26.64 44.87 -60.73
C ALA A 207 25.73 43.63 -60.79
N ALA A 208 25.42 43.04 -59.64
CA ALA A 208 24.43 41.97 -59.57
C ALA A 208 23.11 42.51 -60.13
N ARG A 209 22.46 41.74 -61.00
CA ARG A 209 21.20 42.13 -61.64
C ARG A 209 20.11 41.18 -61.15
N ALA A 210 19.08 41.72 -60.51
CA ALA A 210 17.93 40.94 -60.12
C ALA A 210 17.28 40.36 -61.40
N PRO A 211 16.99 39.05 -61.44
CA PRO A 211 16.35 38.44 -62.59
C PRO A 211 14.91 38.95 -62.76
N ASP A 212 14.48 39.11 -64.00
CA ASP A 212 13.08 39.39 -64.36
C ASP A 212 12.21 38.22 -63.85
N GLY A 213 11.42 38.42 -62.77
CA GLY A 213 10.57 37.33 -62.28
C GLY A 213 10.16 37.33 -60.80
N GLY A 214 9.90 38.48 -60.18
CA GLY A 214 9.34 38.52 -58.81
C GLY A 214 10.35 38.31 -57.67
N ALA A 215 11.66 38.35 -57.98
CA ALA A 215 12.69 38.49 -56.96
C ALA A 215 12.59 39.87 -56.26
N PRO A 216 12.88 39.96 -54.95
CA PRO A 216 12.84 41.24 -54.25
C PRO A 216 13.93 42.19 -54.77
N ALA A 217 13.54 43.43 -55.07
CA ALA A 217 14.46 44.47 -55.56
C ALA A 217 15.50 44.91 -54.50
N ALA A 218 15.23 44.60 -53.23
CA ALA A 218 16.14 44.83 -52.12
C ALA A 218 16.06 43.67 -51.12
N LEU A 219 17.20 43.35 -50.51
CA LEU A 219 17.30 42.39 -49.42
C LEU A 219 17.24 43.13 -48.08
N SER A 220 16.44 42.62 -47.15
CA SER A 220 16.48 43.11 -45.78
C SER A 220 17.55 42.34 -45.00
N LEU A 221 18.61 43.03 -44.61
CA LEU A 221 19.68 42.49 -43.78
C LEU A 221 19.33 42.73 -42.33
N HIS A 222 19.26 41.67 -41.53
CA HIS A 222 18.93 41.73 -40.11
C HIS A 222 20.13 41.31 -39.27
N PHE A 223 20.49 42.13 -38.28
CA PHE A 223 21.63 41.88 -37.41
C PHE A 223 21.19 41.31 -36.08
N ALA A 224 21.80 40.19 -35.67
CA ALA A 224 21.55 39.60 -34.36
C ALA A 224 22.86 39.40 -33.59
N ARG A 225 22.86 39.79 -32.32
CA ARG A 225 24.01 39.60 -31.43
C ARG A 225 24.19 38.14 -31.02
N ASP A 226 23.09 37.45 -30.77
CA ASP A 226 23.07 36.07 -30.27
C ASP A 226 21.91 35.28 -30.87
N PHE A 227 21.96 33.95 -30.69
CA PHE A 227 20.94 33.07 -31.24
C PHE A 227 19.54 33.34 -30.66
N ALA A 228 19.43 33.83 -29.41
CA ALA A 228 18.14 34.16 -28.81
C ALA A 228 17.54 35.44 -29.39
N ALA A 229 18.35 36.41 -29.82
CA ALA A 229 17.94 37.57 -30.60
C ALA A 229 17.48 37.14 -32.00
N ALA A 230 18.21 36.24 -32.67
CA ALA A 230 17.79 35.68 -33.96
C ALA A 230 16.43 34.99 -33.88
N LEU A 231 16.18 34.16 -32.85
CA LEU A 231 14.87 33.53 -32.64
C LEU A 231 13.74 34.56 -32.49
N ARG A 232 13.99 35.68 -31.80
CA ARG A 232 13.00 36.75 -31.62
C ARG A 232 12.75 37.54 -32.90
N LEU A 233 13.80 37.81 -33.68
CA LEU A 233 13.71 38.50 -34.96
C LEU A 233 12.93 37.66 -35.99
N VAL A 234 13.22 36.37 -36.08
CA VAL A 234 12.62 35.49 -37.09
C VAL A 234 11.19 35.09 -36.71
N PHE A 235 10.94 34.73 -35.45
CA PHE A 235 9.65 34.12 -35.04
C PHE A 235 8.74 35.07 -34.24
N GLY A 236 9.23 36.23 -33.84
CA GLY A 236 8.54 37.14 -32.93
C GLY A 236 8.69 36.77 -31.45
N THR A 237 8.63 37.78 -30.59
CA THR A 237 8.80 37.63 -29.14
C THR A 237 7.68 36.80 -28.50
N GLU A 238 6.44 36.98 -28.95
CA GLU A 238 5.28 36.31 -28.38
C GLU A 238 5.25 34.82 -28.72
N SER A 239 5.50 34.45 -29.98
CA SER A 239 5.61 33.05 -30.41
C SER A 239 6.71 32.33 -29.63
N ALA A 240 7.89 32.93 -29.53
CA ALA A 240 9.00 32.37 -28.76
C ALA A 240 8.65 32.20 -27.27
N ARG A 241 7.92 33.15 -26.66
CA ARG A 241 7.44 33.06 -25.27
C ARG A 241 6.45 31.91 -25.09
N ARG A 242 5.45 31.79 -25.97
CA ARG A 242 4.43 30.72 -25.94
C ARG A 242 5.08 29.34 -26.03
N TYR A 243 6.05 29.18 -26.94
CA TYR A 243 6.80 27.92 -27.05
C TYR A 243 7.55 27.58 -25.76
N ARG A 244 8.29 28.53 -25.17
CA ARG A 244 9.01 28.32 -23.90
C ARG A 244 8.08 27.94 -22.75
N GLN A 245 6.91 28.57 -22.64
CA GLN A 245 5.91 28.26 -21.61
C GLN A 245 5.38 26.83 -21.76
N LYS A 246 4.95 26.42 -22.97
CA LYS A 246 4.51 25.03 -23.21
C LYS A 246 5.62 24.04 -22.90
N LEU A 247 6.86 24.37 -23.26
CA LEU A 247 8.00 23.52 -22.98
C LEU A 247 8.26 23.35 -21.46
N ALA A 248 8.14 24.43 -20.68
CA ALA A 248 8.28 24.38 -19.24
C ALA A 248 7.21 23.48 -18.60
N ILE A 249 5.95 23.62 -19.01
CA ILE A 249 4.84 22.77 -18.55
C ILE A 249 5.09 21.31 -18.95
N HIS A 250 5.52 21.06 -20.19
CA HIS A 250 5.79 19.71 -20.66
C HIS A 250 6.89 19.03 -19.84
N ARG A 251 7.99 19.74 -19.53
CA ARG A 251 9.07 19.24 -18.64
C ARG A 251 8.58 18.96 -17.22
N LEU A 252 7.70 19.79 -16.68
CA LEU A 252 7.13 19.61 -15.34
C LEU A 252 6.26 18.35 -15.27
N LEU A 253 5.37 18.15 -16.25
CA LEU A 253 4.49 16.98 -16.31
C LEU A 253 5.24 15.64 -16.51
N HIS A 254 6.40 15.69 -17.17
CA HIS A 254 7.23 14.49 -17.41
C HIS A 254 8.39 14.37 -16.41
N SER A 255 8.37 15.14 -15.32
CA SER A 255 9.39 15.05 -14.27
C SER A 255 9.19 13.77 -13.46
N LYS A 256 10.16 12.86 -13.52
CA LYS A 256 10.19 11.65 -12.68
C LYS A 256 10.11 11.98 -11.18
N ALA A 257 10.69 13.11 -10.77
CA ALA A 257 10.68 13.55 -9.38
C ALA A 257 9.26 13.93 -8.89
N LEU A 258 8.45 14.55 -9.75
CA LEU A 258 7.05 14.89 -9.43
C LEU A 258 6.24 13.62 -9.19
N TRP A 259 6.37 12.63 -10.09
CA TRP A 259 5.67 11.35 -9.96
C TRP A 259 6.12 10.55 -8.75
N ALA A 260 7.42 10.59 -8.39
CA ALA A 260 7.91 9.97 -7.16
C ALA A 260 7.30 10.62 -5.89
N ALA A 261 7.18 11.95 -5.87
CA ALA A 261 6.56 12.66 -4.75
C ALA A 261 5.06 12.33 -4.61
N VAL A 262 4.33 12.26 -5.73
CA VAL A 262 2.92 11.84 -5.76
C VAL A 262 2.75 10.41 -5.24
N ALA A 263 3.62 9.48 -5.67
CA ALA A 263 3.59 8.11 -5.18
C ALA A 263 3.86 8.02 -3.67
N LEU A 264 4.83 8.78 -3.16
CA LEU A 264 5.16 8.81 -1.74
C LEU A 264 3.97 9.29 -0.87
N LEU A 265 3.28 10.34 -1.33
CA LEU A 265 2.09 10.89 -0.64
C LEU A 265 0.92 9.91 -0.62
N ALA A 266 0.82 8.98 -1.59
CA ALA A 266 -0.22 7.95 -1.60
C ALA A 266 0.09 6.76 -0.66
N VAL A 267 1.36 6.41 -0.47
CA VAL A 267 1.77 5.23 0.33
C VAL A 267 1.73 5.50 1.84
N LEU A 268 2.08 6.70 2.28
CA LEU A 268 2.13 7.07 3.70
C LEU A 268 0.78 6.86 4.44
N PRO A 269 -0.37 7.33 3.92
CA PRO A 269 -1.67 7.11 4.56
C PRO A 269 -2.04 5.63 4.67
N ALA A 270 -1.72 4.83 3.64
CA ALA A 270 -2.00 3.39 3.64
C ALA A 270 -1.17 2.65 4.70
N ALA A 271 0.11 3.00 4.83
CA ALA A 271 0.99 2.42 5.86
C ALA A 271 0.52 2.76 7.28
N VAL A 272 0.11 4.02 7.52
CA VAL A 272 -0.43 4.45 8.82
C VAL A 272 -1.74 3.73 9.12
N TRP A 273 -2.64 3.60 8.15
CA TRP A 273 -3.88 2.84 8.31
C TRP A 273 -3.59 1.37 8.66
N PHE A 274 -2.68 0.71 7.94
CA PHE A 274 -2.34 -0.69 8.20
C PHE A 274 -1.71 -0.91 9.58
N ALA A 275 -0.81 -0.01 10.00
CA ALA A 275 -0.22 -0.03 11.33
C ALA A 275 -1.29 0.16 12.44
N SER A 276 -2.30 1.01 12.21
CA SER A 276 -3.40 1.22 13.15
C SER A 276 -4.30 -0.01 13.33
N GLN A 277 -4.38 -0.88 12.32
CA GLN A 277 -5.15 -2.12 12.39
C GLN A 277 -4.40 -3.23 13.15
N TRP A 278 -3.11 -3.05 13.44
CA TRP A 278 -2.31 -4.06 14.10
C TRP A 278 -2.57 -4.07 15.61
N LYS A 279 -3.60 -4.82 15.99
CA LYS A 279 -3.95 -5.10 17.39
C LYS A 279 -2.91 -6.05 18.00
N GLY A 280 -2.34 -5.67 19.15
CA GLY A 280 -1.30 -6.43 19.85
C GLY A 280 -1.72 -7.87 20.27
N PRO A 281 -0.80 -8.67 20.84
CA PRO A 281 -1.15 -9.95 21.45
C PRO A 281 -2.21 -9.78 22.54
N LEU A 282 -3.19 -10.69 22.57
CA LEU A 282 -4.13 -10.79 23.68
C LEU A 282 -3.32 -11.13 24.94
N HIS A 283 -3.44 -10.28 25.97
CA HIS A 283 -2.73 -10.46 27.23
C HIS A 283 -3.64 -11.03 28.31
N ARG A 284 -4.82 -10.43 28.50
CA ARG A 284 -5.84 -10.95 29.42
C ARG A 284 -7.25 -10.59 28.94
N VAL A 285 -8.23 -11.27 29.52
CA VAL A 285 -9.65 -10.97 29.37
C VAL A 285 -10.23 -10.75 30.76
N GLU A 286 -11.04 -9.71 30.90
CA GLU A 286 -11.66 -9.33 32.16
C GLU A 286 -13.17 -9.11 31.99
N ILE A 287 -13.94 -9.38 33.06
CA ILE A 287 -15.36 -9.10 33.13
C ILE A 287 -15.53 -7.59 33.38
N VAL A 288 -16.40 -6.93 32.60
CA VAL A 288 -16.65 -5.49 32.69
C VAL A 288 -18.14 -5.26 32.93
N ALA A 289 -18.45 -4.41 33.92
CA ALA A 289 -19.83 -4.04 34.29
C ALA A 289 -20.75 -5.24 34.59
N GLU A 290 -20.17 -6.37 35.02
CA GLU A 290 -20.83 -7.67 35.23
C GLU A 290 -21.46 -8.33 33.99
N THR A 291 -21.83 -7.58 32.95
CA THR A 291 -22.59 -8.09 31.78
C THR A 291 -21.77 -8.20 30.50
N GLY A 292 -20.49 -7.81 30.54
CA GLY A 292 -19.62 -7.80 29.40
C GLY A 292 -18.24 -8.40 29.69
N ILE A 293 -17.50 -8.64 28.62
CA ILE A 293 -16.08 -8.99 28.68
C ILE A 293 -15.26 -8.04 27.82
N GLN A 294 -14.02 -7.80 28.24
CA GLN A 294 -13.07 -6.97 27.53
C GLN A 294 -11.73 -7.72 27.39
N ALA A 295 -11.24 -7.79 26.15
CA ALA A 295 -9.91 -8.27 25.84
C ALA A 295 -8.93 -7.10 25.77
N VAL A 296 -7.79 -7.23 26.46
CA VAL A 296 -6.74 -6.20 26.47
C VAL A 296 -5.38 -6.77 26.06
N ASP A 297 -4.54 -5.92 25.48
CA ASP A 297 -3.14 -6.24 25.21
C ASP A 297 -2.25 -6.01 26.44
N SER A 298 -0.95 -6.28 26.29
CA SER A 298 0.04 -6.13 27.37
C SER A 298 0.24 -4.68 27.83
N ALA A 299 -0.26 -3.71 27.06
CA ALA A 299 -0.26 -2.28 27.41
C ALA A 299 -1.61 -1.83 27.99
N ASN A 300 -2.49 -2.77 28.38
CA ASN A 300 -3.87 -2.52 28.83
C ASN A 300 -4.75 -1.79 27.80
N ARG A 301 -4.41 -1.84 26.51
CA ARG A 301 -5.28 -1.27 25.46
C ARG A 301 -6.37 -2.26 25.10
N THR A 302 -7.60 -1.77 25.00
CA THR A 302 -8.75 -2.59 24.58
C THR A 302 -8.57 -3.07 23.14
N LEU A 303 -8.51 -4.39 22.97
CA LEU A 303 -8.51 -5.03 21.64
C LEU A 303 -9.94 -5.11 21.09
N TRP A 304 -10.88 -5.51 21.94
CA TRP A 304 -12.31 -5.61 21.67
C TRP A 304 -13.10 -5.75 22.97
N ARG A 305 -14.42 -5.51 22.89
CA ARG A 305 -15.39 -5.66 23.98
C ARG A 305 -16.67 -6.33 23.46
N ARG A 306 -17.32 -7.12 24.31
CA ARG A 306 -18.63 -7.75 24.05
C ARG A 306 -19.53 -7.55 25.25
N GLU A 307 -20.80 -7.25 24.97
CA GLU A 307 -21.87 -7.14 25.96
C GLU A 307 -22.88 -8.25 25.71
N PHE A 308 -23.34 -8.89 26.78
CA PHE A 308 -24.27 -10.02 26.70
C PHE A 308 -25.66 -9.67 27.26
N GLY A 309 -25.76 -8.64 28.10
CA GLY A 309 -26.99 -8.29 28.82
C GLY A 309 -27.37 -9.28 29.94
N SER A 310 -26.67 -10.41 30.04
CA SER A 310 -26.68 -11.35 31.17
C SER A 310 -25.40 -11.22 31.98
N LYS A 311 -25.47 -11.51 33.27
CA LYS A 311 -24.28 -11.49 34.13
C LYS A 311 -23.30 -12.59 33.69
N VAL A 312 -22.06 -12.20 33.43
CA VAL A 312 -20.94 -13.11 33.12
C VAL A 312 -20.49 -13.75 34.43
N SER A 313 -20.59 -15.07 34.54
CA SER A 313 -20.15 -15.82 35.73
C SER A 313 -18.68 -16.19 35.66
N ILE A 314 -18.18 -16.53 34.48
CA ILE A 314 -16.82 -17.00 34.27
C ILE A 314 -16.26 -16.48 32.95
N VAL A 315 -14.98 -16.13 32.95
CA VAL A 315 -14.23 -15.86 31.73
C VAL A 315 -12.89 -16.57 31.82
N GLN A 316 -12.50 -17.25 30.75
CA GLN A 316 -11.24 -17.98 30.69
C GLN A 316 -10.61 -17.85 29.31
N THR A 317 -9.29 -17.89 29.27
CA THR A 317 -8.54 -18.06 28.02
C THR A 317 -8.00 -19.47 27.95
N ALA A 318 -8.04 -20.05 26.76
CA ALA A 318 -7.47 -21.36 26.49
C ALA A 318 -6.78 -21.35 25.13
N THR A 319 -5.85 -22.27 24.93
CA THR A 319 -5.26 -22.53 23.62
C THR A 319 -5.93 -23.77 23.06
N ASP A 320 -6.35 -23.73 21.81
CA ASP A 320 -6.96 -24.88 21.15
C ASP A 320 -5.92 -25.89 20.65
N SER A 321 -6.37 -27.01 20.07
CA SER A 321 -5.47 -28.04 19.53
C SER A 321 -4.54 -27.55 18.41
N ARG A 322 -4.83 -26.38 17.82
CA ARG A 322 -4.06 -25.73 16.74
C ARG A 322 -3.18 -24.58 17.24
N GLY A 323 -3.06 -24.39 18.55
CA GLY A 323 -2.26 -23.31 19.12
C GLY A 323 -2.93 -21.92 19.08
N GLN A 324 -4.21 -21.83 18.71
CA GLN A 324 -4.93 -20.55 18.67
C GLN A 324 -5.54 -20.23 20.03
N VAL A 325 -5.44 -18.96 20.43
CA VAL A 325 -6.06 -18.49 21.68
C VAL A 325 -7.57 -18.32 21.49
N ARG A 326 -8.32 -18.94 22.38
CA ARG A 326 -9.77 -18.86 22.51
C ARG A 326 -10.14 -18.13 23.79
N VAL A 327 -11.20 -17.34 23.72
CA VAL A 327 -11.79 -16.67 24.90
C VAL A 327 -13.15 -17.27 25.15
N ILE A 328 -13.37 -17.75 26.35
CA ILE A 328 -14.57 -18.49 26.73
C ILE A 328 -15.28 -17.69 27.82
N ALA A 329 -16.56 -17.41 27.61
CA ALA A 329 -17.38 -16.69 28.57
C ALA A 329 -18.64 -17.50 28.89
N GLY A 330 -18.88 -17.73 30.17
CA GLY A 330 -20.10 -18.37 30.67
C GLY A 330 -21.00 -17.36 31.36
N MET A 331 -22.30 -17.47 31.14
CA MET A 331 -23.32 -16.59 31.70
C MET A 331 -24.03 -17.24 32.90
N GLN A 332 -24.59 -16.39 33.78
CA GLN A 332 -25.52 -16.80 34.83
C GLN A 332 -26.91 -17.13 34.25
N ASP A 333 -27.84 -17.55 35.11
CA ASP A 333 -29.18 -18.02 34.76
C ASP A 333 -30.22 -16.91 34.51
N THR A 334 -29.82 -15.63 34.54
CA THR A 334 -30.71 -14.48 34.34
C THR A 334 -30.28 -13.61 33.15
N GLY A 335 -31.28 -12.98 32.50
CA GLY A 335 -31.08 -12.10 31.34
C GLY A 335 -31.19 -12.80 29.96
N PRO A 336 -30.95 -12.06 28.87
CA PRO A 336 -31.19 -12.52 27.49
C PRO A 336 -30.22 -13.59 27.00
N ALA A 337 -29.02 -13.70 27.59
CA ALA A 337 -28.03 -14.73 27.30
C ALA A 337 -27.89 -15.72 28.48
N ALA A 338 -28.97 -15.91 29.24
CA ALA A 338 -28.97 -16.73 30.45
C ALA A 338 -28.56 -18.17 30.16
N GLY A 339 -27.48 -18.63 30.81
CA GLY A 339 -26.93 -19.97 30.68
C GLY A 339 -26.16 -20.24 29.38
N ASP A 340 -25.86 -19.21 28.59
CA ASP A 340 -25.03 -19.33 27.41
C ASP A 340 -23.55 -19.54 27.80
N LEU A 341 -22.89 -20.42 27.05
CA LEU A 341 -21.45 -20.49 26.94
C LEU A 341 -21.05 -20.01 25.55
N VAL A 342 -20.22 -18.98 25.47
CA VAL A 342 -19.81 -18.36 24.21
C VAL A 342 -18.30 -18.43 24.05
N VAL A 343 -17.83 -18.85 22.88
CA VAL A 343 -16.40 -18.92 22.55
C VAL A 343 -16.07 -17.95 21.44
N PHE A 344 -15.04 -17.15 21.66
CA PHE A 344 -14.50 -16.19 20.72
C PHE A 344 -13.09 -16.59 20.28
N ASP A 345 -12.71 -16.18 19.08
CA ASP A 345 -11.31 -16.12 18.71
C ASP A 345 -10.59 -14.92 19.38
N ARG A 346 -9.28 -14.83 19.15
CA ARG A 346 -8.45 -13.72 19.63
C ARG A 346 -8.93 -12.34 19.14
N SER A 347 -9.61 -12.24 17.99
CA SER A 347 -10.11 -10.99 17.42
C SER A 347 -11.46 -10.54 18.01
N GLY A 348 -12.10 -11.40 18.81
CA GLY A 348 -13.43 -11.17 19.38
C GLY A 348 -14.56 -11.64 18.47
N THR A 349 -14.26 -12.40 17.42
CA THR A 349 -15.28 -13.02 16.56
C THR A 349 -15.84 -14.24 17.28
N GLU A 350 -17.17 -14.31 17.40
CA GLU A 350 -17.85 -15.48 17.99
C GLU A 350 -17.66 -16.68 17.06
N LEU A 351 -17.14 -17.78 17.61
CA LEU A 351 -16.94 -19.03 16.89
C LEU A 351 -18.17 -19.91 17.01
N TRP A 352 -18.66 -20.05 18.23
CA TRP A 352 -19.85 -20.83 18.55
C TRP A 352 -20.40 -20.45 19.91
N ARG A 353 -21.64 -20.89 20.14
CA ARG A 353 -22.39 -20.71 21.38
C ARG A 353 -23.12 -21.99 21.74
N TYR A 354 -23.15 -22.31 23.02
CA TYR A 354 -23.87 -23.46 23.56
C TYR A 354 -24.81 -23.02 24.70
N GLN A 355 -26.08 -23.37 24.58
CA GLN A 355 -27.07 -23.06 25.61
C GLN A 355 -27.18 -24.23 26.59
N THR A 356 -26.86 -24.00 27.86
CA THR A 356 -26.85 -25.06 28.89
C THR A 356 -28.23 -25.55 29.30
N GLY A 357 -29.24 -24.72 29.06
CA GLY A 357 -30.63 -25.01 29.39
C GLY A 357 -31.19 -26.21 28.64
N GLY A 358 -32.13 -26.90 29.28
CA GLY A 358 -32.80 -28.06 28.71
C GLY A 358 -33.86 -28.63 29.65
N PRO A 359 -34.56 -29.70 29.22
CA PRO A 359 -35.51 -30.40 30.06
C PRO A 359 -34.84 -30.93 31.34
N CYS A 360 -35.38 -30.52 32.50
CA CYS A 360 -34.94 -31.01 33.80
C CYS A 360 -35.54 -32.41 34.06
N PRO A 361 -34.73 -33.45 34.35
CA PRO A 361 -35.25 -34.79 34.61
C PRO A 361 -35.78 -34.97 36.04
N TYR A 362 -35.52 -34.01 36.93
CA TYR A 362 -36.00 -34.03 38.32
C TYR A 362 -37.32 -33.30 38.51
N GLU A 363 -37.71 -32.44 37.56
CA GLU A 363 -38.91 -31.61 37.63
C GLU A 363 -39.68 -31.70 36.31
N SER A 364 -40.88 -32.30 36.35
CA SER A 364 -41.72 -32.43 35.17
C SER A 364 -42.06 -31.05 34.60
N ASN A 365 -41.72 -30.82 33.32
CA ASN A 365 -42.03 -29.63 32.52
C ASN A 365 -41.24 -28.34 32.80
N ALA A 366 -40.15 -28.38 33.58
CA ALA A 366 -39.29 -27.22 33.76
C ALA A 366 -38.17 -27.18 32.71
N HIS A 367 -38.18 -26.16 31.85
CA HIS A 367 -36.97 -25.72 31.16
C HIS A 367 -36.17 -24.84 32.11
N VAL A 368 -34.97 -25.27 32.44
CA VAL A 368 -34.16 -24.57 33.45
C VAL A 368 -32.94 -23.98 32.76
N ASN A 369 -32.84 -22.65 32.75
CA ASN A 369 -31.59 -21.97 32.43
C ASN A 369 -30.61 -22.22 33.57
N MET A 370 -29.39 -22.64 33.25
CA MET A 370 -28.40 -22.98 34.26
C MET A 370 -27.27 -21.96 34.26
N SER A 371 -26.95 -21.46 35.45
CA SER A 371 -25.78 -20.63 35.67
C SER A 371 -24.53 -21.48 35.53
N ILE A 372 -23.57 -21.02 34.73
CA ILE A 372 -22.28 -21.70 34.60
C ILE A 372 -21.47 -21.42 35.86
N SER A 373 -21.19 -22.46 36.64
CA SER A 373 -20.50 -22.38 37.93
C SER A 373 -19.02 -22.75 37.86
N GLY A 374 -18.63 -23.52 36.84
CA GLY A 374 -17.26 -23.99 36.68
C GLY A 374 -16.94 -24.34 35.23
N LEU A 375 -15.68 -24.14 34.88
CA LEU A 375 -15.14 -24.37 33.54
C LEU A 375 -13.74 -24.98 33.67
N LEU A 376 -13.50 -26.05 32.91
CA LEU A 376 -12.20 -26.69 32.77
C LEU A 376 -11.97 -26.98 31.29
N VAL A 377 -10.83 -26.52 30.76
CA VAL A 377 -10.42 -26.80 29.39
C VAL A 377 -9.27 -27.80 29.44
N THR A 378 -9.45 -28.99 28.87
CA THR A 378 -8.45 -30.06 28.92
C THR A 378 -8.72 -31.12 27.86
N ASP A 379 -7.68 -31.76 27.36
CA ASP A 379 -7.72 -32.95 26.49
C ASP A 379 -7.90 -34.22 27.35
N ILE A 380 -9.14 -34.57 27.66
CA ILE A 380 -9.52 -35.66 28.59
C ILE A 380 -10.05 -36.90 27.87
N LEU A 381 -10.61 -36.74 26.67
CA LEU A 381 -11.14 -37.86 25.91
C LEU A 381 -10.08 -38.43 24.95
N PRO A 382 -10.26 -39.66 24.44
CA PRO A 382 -9.32 -40.24 23.47
C PRO A 382 -9.36 -39.54 22.11
N GLU A 383 -10.46 -38.86 21.77
CA GLU A 383 -10.56 -38.10 20.53
C GLU A 383 -9.64 -36.88 20.58
N PRO A 384 -8.87 -36.58 19.52
CA PRO A 384 -7.94 -35.46 19.53
C PRO A 384 -8.67 -34.12 19.60
N GLY A 385 -8.38 -33.33 20.62
CA GLY A 385 -8.92 -31.99 20.80
C GLY A 385 -8.89 -31.57 22.27
N ASN A 386 -8.97 -30.26 22.53
CA ASN A 386 -9.25 -29.84 23.91
C ASN A 386 -10.77 -29.89 24.12
N GLU A 387 -11.21 -30.69 25.09
CA GLU A 387 -12.59 -30.65 25.55
C GLU A 387 -12.81 -29.50 26.52
N LEU A 388 -14.07 -29.05 26.53
CA LEU A 388 -14.57 -28.08 27.47
C LEU A 388 -15.52 -28.75 28.45
N ILE A 389 -15.07 -28.89 29.68
CA ILE A 389 -15.85 -29.46 30.77
C ILE A 389 -16.52 -28.30 31.51
N LEU A 390 -17.84 -28.33 31.51
CA LEU A 390 -18.68 -27.31 32.10
C LEU A 390 -19.46 -27.90 33.27
N THR A 391 -19.50 -27.19 34.39
CA THR A 391 -20.55 -27.40 35.39
C THR A 391 -21.52 -26.24 35.34
N ALA A 392 -22.79 -26.56 35.18
CA ALA A 392 -23.88 -25.61 35.20
C ALA A 392 -24.89 -26.01 36.27
N CYS A 393 -25.48 -25.04 36.95
CA CYS A 393 -26.51 -25.28 37.95
C CYS A 393 -27.62 -24.24 37.84
N SER A 394 -28.86 -24.66 38.01
CA SER A 394 -29.88 -23.69 38.45
C SER A 394 -29.54 -23.28 39.89
N GLN A 395 -29.97 -22.08 40.32
CA GLN A 395 -29.68 -21.44 41.62
C GLN A 395 -29.39 -22.37 42.81
N TRP A 396 -30.06 -23.53 42.93
CA TRP A 396 -29.75 -24.53 43.95
C TRP A 396 -29.80 -26.00 43.48
N ALA A 397 -30.64 -26.35 42.50
CA ALA A 397 -30.75 -27.70 41.92
C ALA A 397 -31.66 -27.70 40.68
N PRO A 398 -31.41 -28.56 39.68
CA PRO A 398 -30.30 -29.52 39.59
C PRO A 398 -29.02 -28.90 39.04
N GLY A 399 -27.92 -29.63 39.20
CA GLY A 399 -26.66 -29.40 38.51
C GLY A 399 -26.51 -30.31 37.29
N ARG A 400 -25.71 -29.87 36.33
CA ARG A 400 -25.38 -30.61 35.11
C ARG A 400 -23.90 -30.44 34.81
N ALA A 401 -23.22 -31.56 34.58
CA ALA A 401 -21.87 -31.59 34.04
C ALA A 401 -21.95 -31.91 32.56
N LEU A 402 -21.27 -31.11 31.73
CA LEU A 402 -21.19 -31.28 30.29
C LEU A 402 -19.75 -31.45 29.88
N ILE A 403 -19.51 -32.28 28.87
CA ILE A 403 -18.28 -32.27 28.10
C ILE A 403 -18.65 -31.86 26.69
N LEU A 404 -18.10 -30.72 26.24
CA LEU A 404 -18.25 -30.22 24.88
C LEU A 404 -16.93 -30.41 24.13
N SER A 405 -17.00 -30.65 22.83
CA SER A 405 -15.84 -30.59 21.95
C SER A 405 -15.36 -29.15 21.75
N GLU A 406 -14.17 -29.00 21.15
CA GLU A 406 -13.60 -27.71 20.76
C GLU A 406 -14.51 -26.89 19.83
N ASP A 407 -15.37 -27.54 19.03
CA ASP A 407 -16.36 -26.92 18.13
C ASP A 407 -17.76 -26.76 18.74
N GLY A 408 -17.91 -26.99 20.06
CA GLY A 408 -19.15 -26.73 20.80
C GLY A 408 -20.21 -27.84 20.72
N LYS A 409 -19.87 -29.02 20.20
CA LYS A 409 -20.79 -30.16 20.18
C LYS A 409 -20.83 -30.82 21.55
N LEU A 410 -22.03 -31.18 22.00
CA LEU A 410 -22.20 -31.94 23.22
C LEU A 410 -21.71 -33.38 23.02
N LEU A 411 -20.68 -33.77 23.76
CA LEU A 411 -20.13 -35.13 23.73
C LEU A 411 -20.74 -35.99 24.84
N ARG A 412 -20.82 -35.44 26.06
CA ARG A 412 -21.25 -36.17 27.26
C ARG A 412 -22.01 -35.24 28.20
N ALA A 413 -22.96 -35.79 28.96
CA ALA A 413 -23.77 -35.03 29.91
C ALA A 413 -24.23 -35.89 31.08
N MET A 414 -24.05 -35.37 32.29
CA MET A 414 -24.45 -36.02 33.53
C MET A 414 -25.24 -35.05 34.40
N TRP A 415 -26.28 -35.55 35.06
CA TRP A 415 -27.12 -34.81 35.98
C TRP A 415 -26.74 -35.04 37.43
N HIS A 416 -26.78 -33.99 38.22
CA HIS A 416 -26.56 -34.03 39.66
C HIS A 416 -27.80 -33.47 40.39
N PRO A 417 -28.32 -34.15 41.43
CA PRO A 417 -29.56 -33.73 42.10
C PRO A 417 -29.42 -32.47 42.97
N GLY A 418 -28.26 -31.81 42.95
CA GLY A 418 -28.06 -30.47 43.49
C GLY A 418 -26.99 -29.70 42.71
N GLY A 419 -26.68 -28.48 43.14
CA GLY A 419 -25.75 -27.61 42.44
C GLY A 419 -24.33 -28.18 42.36
N LEU A 420 -23.70 -28.09 41.19
CA LEU A 420 -22.29 -28.39 40.98
C LEU A 420 -21.48 -27.09 41.06
N GLY A 421 -20.30 -27.15 41.67
CA GLY A 421 -19.41 -26.00 41.77
C GLY A 421 -18.24 -26.00 40.77
N GLY A 422 -17.91 -27.13 40.16
CA GLY A 422 -16.81 -27.25 39.20
C GLY A 422 -16.30 -28.67 39.03
N ALA A 423 -15.23 -28.78 38.25
CA ALA A 423 -14.53 -30.01 37.95
C ALA A 423 -13.01 -29.79 37.89
N VAL A 424 -12.24 -30.81 38.27
CA VAL A 424 -10.79 -30.88 38.01
C VAL A 424 -10.42 -32.24 37.44
N ARG A 425 -9.33 -32.29 36.68
CA ARG A 425 -8.72 -33.52 36.17
C ARG A 425 -7.65 -34.02 37.13
N ILE A 426 -7.60 -35.32 37.39
CA ILE A 426 -6.50 -35.93 38.15
C ILE A 426 -5.32 -36.20 37.21
N GLY A 427 -4.24 -35.42 37.33
CA GLY A 427 -3.01 -35.59 36.56
C GLY A 427 -3.27 -35.64 35.04
N GLN A 428 -2.68 -36.64 34.37
CA GLN A 428 -2.91 -36.94 32.95
C GLN A 428 -3.88 -38.11 32.73
N THR A 429 -4.68 -38.44 33.74
CA THR A 429 -5.65 -39.54 33.65
C THR A 429 -6.94 -39.09 32.96
N ASP A 430 -7.84 -40.02 32.66
CA ASP A 430 -9.21 -39.78 32.20
C ASP A 430 -10.17 -39.47 33.36
N ARG A 431 -9.67 -39.31 34.58
CA ARG A 431 -10.48 -39.16 35.79
C ARG A 431 -10.78 -37.69 36.08
N LEU A 432 -12.06 -37.40 36.24
CA LEU A 432 -12.59 -36.10 36.62
C LEU A 432 -13.14 -36.17 38.04
N VAL A 433 -12.83 -35.16 38.84
CA VAL A 433 -13.39 -34.96 40.17
C VAL A 433 -14.32 -33.77 40.12
N PHE A 434 -15.57 -34.03 40.48
CA PHE A 434 -16.62 -33.02 40.59
C PHE A 434 -16.92 -32.77 42.06
N TRP A 435 -17.38 -31.54 42.34
CA TRP A 435 -17.86 -31.18 43.66
C TRP A 435 -19.14 -30.36 43.57
N GLY A 436 -19.92 -30.38 44.65
CA GLY A 436 -21.17 -29.64 44.71
C GLY A 436 -21.96 -29.92 45.97
N CYS A 437 -23.23 -29.53 45.99
CA CYS A 437 -24.20 -29.93 46.99
C CYS A 437 -25.15 -30.98 46.40
N ASN A 438 -25.47 -32.02 47.16
CA ASN A 438 -26.47 -33.01 46.82
C ASN A 438 -27.75 -32.75 47.62
N ASN A 439 -28.75 -32.16 46.97
CA ASN A 439 -29.97 -31.75 47.63
C ASN A 439 -30.97 -32.89 47.84
N ALA A 440 -30.81 -34.02 47.16
CA ALA A 440 -31.66 -35.19 47.33
C ALA A 440 -31.31 -36.01 48.60
N LEU A 441 -30.15 -35.77 49.20
CA LEU A 441 -29.75 -36.39 50.47
C LEU A 441 -30.30 -35.66 51.71
N ARG A 442 -30.96 -34.50 51.54
CA ARG A 442 -31.52 -33.64 52.61
C ARG A 442 -32.67 -34.35 53.35
N LYS A 443 -32.37 -35.32 54.19
CA LYS A 443 -33.34 -36.01 55.06
C LYS A 443 -33.16 -35.69 56.54
N THR A 444 -32.10 -34.97 56.89
CA THR A 444 -31.76 -34.59 58.27
C THR A 444 -31.99 -33.09 58.48
N LYS A 445 -32.67 -32.77 59.57
CA LYS A 445 -32.81 -31.42 60.10
C LYS A 445 -31.67 -31.17 61.09
N LEU A 446 -31.07 -30.00 61.03
CA LEU A 446 -30.14 -29.54 62.07
C LEU A 446 -30.93 -29.22 63.35
N ASN A 447 -30.22 -29.10 64.48
CA ASN A 447 -30.82 -28.79 65.78
C ASN A 447 -31.60 -27.45 65.79
N ASP A 448 -31.30 -26.55 64.87
CA ASP A 448 -31.98 -25.26 64.68
C ASP A 448 -33.19 -25.32 63.71
N GLY A 449 -33.54 -26.51 63.20
CA GLY A 449 -34.65 -26.72 62.27
C GLY A 449 -34.32 -26.42 60.79
N SER A 450 -33.10 -25.97 60.48
CA SER A 450 -32.64 -25.81 59.10
C SER A 450 -32.34 -27.17 58.44
N ASN A 451 -32.29 -27.19 57.10
CA ASN A 451 -31.94 -28.40 56.36
C ASN A 451 -30.42 -28.55 56.31
N GLU A 452 -29.93 -29.75 56.60
CA GLU A 452 -28.52 -30.07 56.39
C GLU A 452 -28.20 -30.05 54.89
N LEU A 453 -27.23 -29.25 54.48
CA LEU A 453 -26.67 -29.35 53.12
C LEU A 453 -25.74 -30.56 53.11
N HIS A 454 -25.69 -31.31 52.00
CA HIS A 454 -24.76 -32.42 51.86
C HIS A 454 -23.79 -32.08 50.75
N TYR A 455 -22.56 -31.73 51.11
CA TYR A 455 -21.52 -31.44 50.14
C TYR A 455 -20.96 -32.76 49.62
N ALA A 456 -20.98 -32.92 48.31
CA ALA A 456 -20.53 -34.10 47.61
C ALA A 456 -19.22 -33.82 46.87
N LEU A 457 -18.33 -34.81 46.91
CA LEU A 457 -17.14 -34.90 46.08
C LEU A 457 -17.18 -36.29 45.43
N PHE A 458 -17.01 -36.37 44.12
CA PHE A 458 -17.10 -37.64 43.43
C PHE A 458 -16.23 -37.67 42.20
N CYS A 459 -15.77 -38.88 41.86
CA CYS A 459 -14.92 -39.10 40.70
C CYS A 459 -15.60 -40.00 39.68
N VAL A 460 -15.44 -39.63 38.42
CA VAL A 460 -15.93 -40.36 37.25
C VAL A 460 -14.83 -40.38 36.20
N ARG A 461 -14.80 -41.41 35.35
CA ARG A 461 -14.03 -41.32 34.11
C ARG A 461 -14.77 -40.40 33.15
N ALA A 462 -14.04 -39.67 32.32
CA ALA A 462 -14.63 -38.75 31.35
C ALA A 462 -15.56 -39.47 30.36
N GLY A 463 -15.20 -40.70 29.95
CA GLY A 463 -16.06 -41.54 29.12
C GLY A 463 -17.40 -41.92 29.78
N ASP A 464 -17.44 -41.94 31.11
CA ASP A 464 -18.58 -42.36 31.94
C ASP A 464 -19.43 -41.18 32.43
N VAL A 465 -19.19 -39.95 31.94
CA VAL A 465 -20.01 -38.77 32.23
C VAL A 465 -21.36 -38.89 31.51
N ALA A 466 -22.27 -39.68 32.08
CA ALA A 466 -23.58 -39.94 31.55
C ALA A 466 -24.61 -40.17 32.66
N GLY A 467 -25.88 -39.91 32.39
CA GLY A 467 -26.97 -40.30 33.29
C GLY A 467 -27.13 -39.37 34.49
N GLN A 468 -27.31 -39.94 35.68
CA GLN A 468 -27.54 -39.19 36.92
C GLN A 468 -26.70 -39.72 38.09
N CYS A 469 -26.31 -38.82 38.99
CA CYS A 469 -25.62 -39.15 40.24
C CYS A 469 -26.57 -39.71 41.32
N PRO A 470 -26.03 -40.39 42.36
CA PRO A 470 -26.79 -40.75 43.56
C PRO A 470 -27.61 -39.58 44.12
N PRO A 471 -28.81 -39.83 44.68
CA PRO A 471 -29.40 -41.14 44.95
C PRO A 471 -30.27 -41.70 43.81
N TYR A 472 -30.04 -41.26 42.56
CA TYR A 472 -30.71 -41.78 41.36
C TYR A 472 -32.24 -41.59 41.35
N THR A 473 -32.70 -40.40 41.69
CA THR A 473 -34.13 -40.09 41.86
C THR A 473 -34.87 -39.71 40.59
N ALA A 474 -34.18 -39.40 39.49
CA ALA A 474 -34.81 -39.07 38.22
C ALA A 474 -35.26 -40.34 37.47
N PRO A 475 -36.55 -40.49 37.15
CA PRO A 475 -37.04 -41.65 36.41
C PRO A 475 -36.44 -41.74 35.01
N GLY A 476 -36.08 -42.96 34.59
CA GLY A 476 -35.65 -43.25 33.21
C GLY A 476 -34.22 -42.81 32.85
N LEU A 477 -33.51 -42.09 33.73
CA LEU A 477 -32.10 -41.76 33.51
C LEU A 477 -31.18 -42.89 34.02
N PRO A 478 -30.19 -43.34 33.23
CA PRO A 478 -29.21 -44.32 33.68
C PRO A 478 -28.38 -43.77 34.85
N ARG A 479 -27.80 -44.69 35.63
CA ARG A 479 -26.89 -44.33 36.72
C ARG A 479 -25.52 -43.96 36.15
N THR A 480 -24.93 -42.87 36.64
CA THR A 480 -23.50 -42.61 36.41
C THR A 480 -22.66 -43.67 37.09
N GLN A 481 -21.64 -44.19 36.39
CA GLN A 481 -20.63 -45.08 36.96
C GLN A 481 -19.54 -44.27 37.66
N ALA A 482 -19.85 -43.71 38.83
CA ALA A 482 -18.84 -43.06 39.65
C ALA A 482 -17.85 -44.08 40.22
N LEU A 483 -16.55 -43.77 40.16
CA LEU A 483 -15.49 -44.56 40.79
C LEU A 483 -15.62 -44.50 42.31
N TRP A 484 -16.01 -43.34 42.82
CA TRP A 484 -16.35 -43.13 44.23
C TRP A 484 -17.24 -41.88 44.36
N TYR A 485 -18.08 -41.86 45.39
CA TYR A 485 -18.95 -40.73 45.70
C TYR A 485 -18.97 -40.50 47.21
N ARG A 486 -18.35 -39.41 47.66
CA ARG A 486 -18.16 -39.07 49.07
C ARG A 486 -19.04 -37.88 49.45
N VAL A 487 -19.62 -37.91 50.64
CA VAL A 487 -20.36 -36.79 51.23
C VAL A 487 -19.78 -36.42 52.58
N VAL A 488 -19.63 -35.11 52.80
CA VAL A 488 -19.14 -34.55 54.07
C VAL A 488 -20.25 -34.60 55.14
N MET A 489 -20.00 -35.27 56.26
CA MET A 489 -20.93 -35.50 57.38
C MET A 489 -20.23 -35.39 58.75
N PRO A 490 -20.89 -35.03 59.87
CA PRO A 490 -22.11 -34.25 59.96
C PRO A 490 -21.82 -32.76 59.73
N GLN A 491 -22.74 -32.03 59.11
CA GLN A 491 -22.60 -30.59 58.86
C GLN A 491 -23.22 -29.71 59.96
N GLY A 492 -23.98 -30.30 60.89
CA GLY A 492 -24.74 -29.61 61.95
C GLY A 492 -23.97 -28.90 63.06
N ARG A 493 -22.72 -28.48 62.84
CA ARG A 493 -21.89 -27.74 63.82
C ARG A 493 -21.15 -26.53 63.23
N GLY A 494 -21.74 -25.83 62.25
CA GLY A 494 -21.23 -24.52 61.79
C GLY A 494 -20.46 -24.52 60.46
N TYR A 495 -20.64 -25.54 59.61
CA TYR A 495 -20.02 -25.58 58.28
C TYR A 495 -20.87 -24.78 57.27
N GLU A 496 -20.45 -23.56 56.95
CA GLU A 496 -21.26 -22.64 56.10
C GLU A 496 -21.10 -22.87 54.58
N ARG A 497 -19.96 -23.43 54.11
CA ARG A 497 -19.67 -23.70 52.69
C ARG A 497 -18.42 -24.57 52.54
N VAL A 498 -18.27 -25.27 51.42
CA VAL A 498 -17.00 -25.94 51.04
C VAL A 498 -16.31 -24.97 50.09
N THR A 499 -15.11 -24.50 50.42
CA THR A 499 -14.31 -23.68 49.50
C THR A 499 -13.64 -24.63 48.54
N THR A 500 -14.11 -24.59 47.31
CA THR A 500 -13.76 -25.57 46.30
C THR A 500 -12.49 -25.16 45.56
N GLN A 501 -11.41 -25.03 46.31
CA GLN A 501 -10.09 -25.23 45.75
C GLN A 501 -9.82 -26.72 45.81
N VAL A 502 -10.25 -27.43 44.77
CA VAL A 502 -9.68 -28.73 44.51
C VAL A 502 -8.34 -28.53 43.83
N ASN A 503 -7.30 -28.38 44.64
CA ASN A 503 -5.95 -28.27 44.11
C ASN A 503 -5.40 -29.68 43.88
N LEU A 504 -4.61 -29.82 42.82
CA LEU A 504 -3.73 -30.96 42.70
C LEU A 504 -2.48 -30.70 43.53
N ALA A 505 -2.06 -31.67 44.35
CA ALA A 505 -0.72 -31.62 44.96
C ALA A 505 0.36 -31.42 43.88
N PRO A 506 1.59 -30.96 44.19
CA PRO A 506 2.62 -30.58 43.20
C PRO A 506 2.98 -31.65 42.14
N LYS A 507 2.57 -32.91 42.33
CA LYS A 507 2.75 -34.01 41.38
C LYS A 507 1.48 -34.41 40.60
N GLY A 508 0.35 -33.74 40.79
CA GLY A 508 -0.88 -34.02 40.03
C GLY A 508 -1.70 -35.22 40.51
N THR A 509 -1.32 -35.90 41.60
CA THR A 509 -1.86 -37.22 41.96
C THR A 509 -2.84 -37.22 43.13
N GLN A 510 -3.06 -36.08 43.77
CA GLN A 510 -3.92 -35.97 44.96
C GLN A 510 -4.91 -34.84 44.79
N VAL A 511 -6.09 -35.04 45.37
CA VAL A 511 -7.23 -34.14 45.35
C VAL A 511 -7.30 -33.50 46.74
N GLU A 512 -7.04 -32.20 46.83
CA GLU A 512 -7.16 -31.44 48.08
C GLU A 512 -8.57 -30.86 48.18
N ALA A 513 -9.38 -31.22 49.18
CA ALA A 513 -10.74 -30.73 49.35
C ALA A 513 -10.88 -29.96 50.67
N TRP A 514 -11.16 -28.66 50.58
CA TRP A 514 -11.33 -27.78 51.74
C TRP A 514 -12.78 -27.63 52.15
N VAL A 515 -13.11 -28.06 53.37
CA VAL A 515 -14.38 -27.75 54.02
C VAL A 515 -14.19 -26.44 54.78
N MET A 516 -14.94 -25.37 54.46
CA MET A 516 -14.69 -24.05 55.10
C MET A 516 -14.82 -24.15 56.61
N ARG A 517 -13.95 -23.40 57.31
CA ARG A 517 -13.90 -23.31 58.77
C ARG A 517 -13.61 -24.64 59.47
N GLY A 518 -12.81 -25.53 58.90
CA GLY A 518 -12.55 -26.79 59.60
C GLY A 518 -11.35 -27.57 59.11
N TRP A 519 -11.45 -28.18 57.93
CA TRP A 519 -10.59 -29.30 57.57
C TRP A 519 -10.30 -29.36 56.07
N ALA A 520 -9.06 -29.70 55.74
CA ALA A 520 -8.63 -30.10 54.40
C ALA A 520 -8.49 -31.61 54.33
N PHE A 521 -9.07 -32.23 53.30
CA PHE A 521 -8.92 -33.64 52.98
C PHE A 521 -8.01 -33.80 51.78
N TYR A 522 -7.01 -34.66 51.88
CA TYR A 522 -6.18 -35.04 50.75
C TYR A 522 -6.53 -36.46 50.34
N LEU A 523 -7.10 -36.59 49.14
CA LEU A 523 -7.58 -37.86 48.61
C LEU A 523 -6.66 -38.35 47.49
N ASP A 524 -6.46 -39.66 47.39
CA ASP A 524 -5.85 -40.26 46.21
C ASP A 524 -6.85 -40.35 45.05
N ALA A 525 -6.42 -40.90 43.91
CA ALA A 525 -7.26 -41.06 42.73
C ALA A 525 -8.44 -42.02 42.95
N ASP A 526 -8.37 -42.89 43.97
CA ASP A 526 -9.40 -43.86 44.33
C ASP A 526 -10.32 -43.34 45.46
N GLY A 527 -10.12 -42.09 45.88
CA GLY A 527 -10.97 -41.42 46.86
C GLY A 527 -10.68 -41.82 48.30
N ASN A 528 -9.52 -42.45 48.57
CA ASN A 528 -9.07 -42.73 49.92
C ASN A 528 -8.46 -41.49 50.54
N ILE A 529 -8.77 -41.25 51.81
CA ILE A 529 -8.16 -40.14 52.57
C ILE A 529 -6.73 -40.53 52.94
N ILE A 530 -5.75 -39.89 52.32
CA ILE A 530 -4.33 -40.07 52.64
C ILE A 530 -3.93 -39.20 53.83
N ARG A 531 -4.49 -37.98 53.89
CA ARG A 531 -4.15 -37.00 54.92
C ARG A 531 -5.36 -36.13 55.24
N ARG A 532 -5.46 -35.71 56.51
CA ARG A 532 -6.40 -34.71 57.00
C ARG A 532 -5.62 -33.63 57.70
N GLU A 533 -5.92 -32.37 57.42
CA GLU A 533 -5.31 -31.24 58.10
C GLU A 533 -6.38 -30.30 58.65
N PRO A 534 -6.20 -29.77 59.87
CA PRO A 534 -7.05 -28.70 60.34
C PRO A 534 -6.82 -27.45 59.49
N GLY A 535 -7.90 -26.79 59.10
CA GLY A 535 -7.91 -25.46 58.51
C GLY A 535 -7.99 -24.37 59.58
N ASP A 536 -8.59 -23.24 59.22
CA ASP A 536 -8.53 -22.01 60.03
C ASP A 536 -9.32 -22.05 61.37
N GLN A 537 -10.06 -23.13 61.63
CA GLN A 537 -10.79 -23.35 62.90
C GLN A 537 -10.58 -24.79 63.40
N PRO A 538 -9.39 -25.11 63.92
CA PRO A 538 -9.03 -26.46 64.38
C PRO A 538 -9.91 -27.00 65.51
N GLN A 539 -10.66 -26.14 66.20
CA GLN A 539 -11.53 -26.48 67.32
C GLN A 539 -12.81 -27.24 66.92
N LEU A 540 -13.20 -27.24 65.64
CA LEU A 540 -14.36 -28.00 65.18
C LEU A 540 -13.98 -29.47 64.96
N PRO A 541 -14.83 -30.43 65.40
CA PRO A 541 -14.55 -31.85 65.22
C PRO A 541 -14.48 -32.19 63.73
N ALA A 542 -13.46 -32.98 63.33
CA ALA A 542 -13.26 -33.37 61.94
C ALA A 542 -14.54 -33.96 61.33
N PRO A 543 -15.00 -33.45 60.16
CA PRO A 543 -16.06 -34.13 59.47
C PRO A 543 -15.55 -35.47 58.92
N GLU A 544 -16.47 -36.40 58.75
CA GLU A 544 -16.32 -37.66 58.06
C GLU A 544 -16.67 -37.51 56.58
N LEU A 545 -15.98 -38.26 55.73
CA LEU A 545 -16.37 -38.47 54.34
C LEU A 545 -17.03 -39.84 54.21
N VAL A 546 -18.35 -39.84 54.10
CA VAL A 546 -19.15 -41.06 53.99
C VAL A 546 -19.20 -41.51 52.54
N ASP A 547 -18.99 -42.81 52.31
CA ASP A 547 -19.18 -43.43 50.99
C ASP A 547 -20.67 -43.62 50.68
N VAL A 548 -21.20 -42.88 49.72
CA VAL A 548 -22.61 -43.01 49.35
C VAL A 548 -22.85 -44.27 48.52
N LEU A 549 -21.88 -44.70 47.70
CA LEU A 549 -22.07 -45.88 46.86
C LEU A 549 -22.15 -47.13 47.72
N LYS A 550 -21.21 -47.30 48.66
CA LYS A 550 -21.24 -48.41 49.61
C LYS A 550 -22.53 -48.40 50.46
N ALA A 551 -22.94 -47.24 50.95
CA ALA A 551 -24.17 -47.11 51.73
C ALA A 551 -25.46 -47.42 50.94
N LEU A 552 -25.42 -47.33 49.60
CA LEU A 552 -26.52 -47.75 48.72
C LEU A 552 -26.47 -49.24 48.38
N GLU A 553 -25.29 -49.87 48.36
CA GLU A 553 -25.12 -51.31 48.18
C GLU A 553 -25.53 -52.11 49.41
N ASP A 554 -25.31 -51.56 50.60
CA ASP A 554 -25.68 -52.17 51.89
C ASP A 554 -27.20 -52.15 52.17
N ARG A 555 -28.02 -51.55 51.28
CA ARG A 555 -29.49 -51.42 51.38
C ARG A 555 -30.19 -52.28 50.35
#